data_AF-A0A5K0XEM6-F1
#
_entry.id   AF-A0A5K0XEM6-F1
#
_cell.length_a   1.000
_cell.length_b   1.000
_cell.length_c   1.000
_cell.angle_alpha   90.00
_cell.angle_beta   90.00
_cell.angle_gamma   90.00
#
_symmetry.space_group_name_H-M   'P 1'
#
loop_
_entity.id
_entity.type
_entity.pdbx_description
1 polymer ?
#
loop_
_entity_poly.entity_id
_entity_poly.type
_entity_poly.pdbx_seq_one_letter_code
_entity_poly.pdbx_strand_id
1 'polypeptide(L)'
;LVAGLLGVESGQDAVDRGLLYERKQQQVEPYNMTVEDFTDRISILRDRLGGCGVKDEGLTVPRELGAEGRIRGNILSGDMHSLSYARTPAEILRIVYGTGSERVPGGFFPKGGNGKIARSYLQHH
;
A
#
# COMPACT_ATOMS: atom_id res chain seq x y z
N LEU A 1 15.73 -2.74 -14.49
CA LEU A 1 16.04 -2.48 -13.07
C LEU A 1 14.81 -2.69 -12.18
N VAL A 2 13.69 -1.97 -12.38
CA VAL A 2 12.46 -2.13 -11.56
C VAL A 2 11.90 -3.57 -11.57
N ALA A 3 11.90 -4.25 -12.73
CA ALA A 3 11.39 -5.62 -12.85
C ALA A 3 12.16 -6.67 -12.02
N GLY A 4 13.45 -6.45 -11.73
CA GLY A 4 14.25 -7.38 -10.93
C GLY A 4 14.00 -7.28 -9.42
N LEU A 5 13.59 -6.11 -8.94
CA LEU A 5 13.18 -5.90 -7.54
C LEU A 5 11.74 -6.34 -7.31
N LEU A 6 10.85 -6.09 -8.29
CA LEU A 6 9.42 -6.34 -8.18
C LEU A 6 9.07 -7.76 -7.73
N GLY A 7 9.77 -8.78 -8.24
CA GLY A 7 9.53 -10.17 -7.83
C GLY A 7 9.85 -10.44 -6.36
N VAL A 8 10.97 -9.88 -5.85
CA VAL A 8 11.38 -10.05 -4.44
C VAL A 8 10.43 -9.28 -3.51
N GLU A 9 10.12 -8.04 -3.86
CA GLU A 9 9.19 -7.19 -3.09
C GLU A 9 7.78 -7.80 -3.04
N SER A 10 7.29 -8.36 -4.14
CA SER A 10 5.98 -9.03 -4.18
C SER A 10 5.98 -10.31 -3.31
N GLY A 11 7.10 -11.04 -3.28
CA GLY A 11 7.24 -12.21 -2.42
C GLY A 11 7.25 -11.86 -0.93
N GLN A 12 7.92 -10.77 -0.56
CA GLN A 12 7.92 -10.27 0.82
C GLN A 12 6.53 -9.80 1.25
N ASP A 13 5.85 -8.99 0.41
CA ASP A 13 4.48 -8.52 0.69
C ASP A 13 3.51 -9.71 0.91
N ALA A 14 3.60 -10.75 0.08
CA ALA A 14 2.77 -11.95 0.23
C ALA A 14 2.99 -12.68 1.56
N VAL A 15 4.25 -12.80 2.01
CA VAL A 15 4.60 -13.44 3.29
C VAL A 15 4.07 -12.61 4.46
N ASP A 16 4.32 -11.30 4.44
CA ASP A 16 3.88 -10.40 5.51
C ASP A 16 2.35 -10.35 5.61
N ARG A 17 1.65 -10.23 4.47
CA ARG A 17 0.18 -10.27 4.44
C ARG A 17 -0.37 -11.62 4.89
N GLY A 18 0.31 -12.73 4.60
CA GLY A 18 -0.05 -14.05 5.14
C GLY A 18 0.03 -14.08 6.66
N LEU A 19 1.14 -13.59 7.23
CA LEU A 19 1.35 -13.51 8.67
C LEU A 19 0.38 -12.55 9.39
N LEU A 20 0.02 -11.44 8.74
CA LEU A 20 -1.00 -10.51 9.23
C LEU A 20 -2.39 -11.14 9.19
N TYR A 21 -2.71 -11.89 8.13
CA TYR A 21 -3.99 -12.59 8.00
C TYR A 21 -4.20 -13.64 9.10
N GLU A 22 -3.16 -14.42 9.42
CA GLU A 22 -3.19 -15.38 10.54
C GLU A 22 -3.49 -14.70 11.89
N ARG A 23 -3.04 -13.45 12.07
CA ARG A 23 -3.20 -12.67 13.30
C ARG A 23 -4.33 -11.65 13.22
N LYS A 24 -5.18 -11.69 12.19
CA LYS A 24 -6.10 -10.59 11.88
C LYS A 24 -7.05 -10.19 13.04
N GLN A 25 -7.42 -11.14 13.89
CA GLN A 25 -8.28 -10.92 15.06
C GLN A 25 -7.53 -10.49 16.33
N GLN A 26 -6.20 -10.50 16.30
CA GLN A 26 -5.38 -10.07 17.44
C GLN A 26 -5.55 -8.56 17.66
N GLN A 27 -5.68 -8.16 18.92
CA GLN A 27 -5.71 -6.75 19.31
C GLN A 27 -4.31 -6.13 19.19
N VAL A 28 -4.26 -4.89 18.68
CA VAL A 28 -3.01 -4.13 18.52
C VAL A 28 -2.88 -3.15 19.69
N GLU A 29 -2.32 -3.59 20.81
CA GLU A 29 -2.10 -2.72 21.97
C GLU A 29 -1.18 -1.53 21.65
N PRO A 30 -1.43 -0.32 22.19
CA PRO A 30 -2.52 0.08 23.11
C PRO A 30 -3.82 0.51 22.40
N TYR A 31 -3.95 0.21 21.11
CA TYR A 31 -5.08 0.65 20.30
C TYR A 31 -6.23 -0.35 20.45
N ASN A 32 -7.45 0.17 20.65
CA ASN A 32 -8.67 -0.64 20.68
C ASN A 32 -9.10 -1.01 19.25
N MET A 33 -8.23 -1.71 18.51
CA MET A 33 -8.45 -2.17 17.15
C MET A 33 -7.67 -3.45 16.86
N THR A 34 -8.21 -4.26 15.96
CA THR A 34 -7.57 -5.51 15.54
C THR A 34 -6.49 -5.28 14.48
N VAL A 35 -5.66 -6.28 14.22
CA VAL A 35 -4.71 -6.26 13.09
C VAL A 35 -5.41 -6.05 11.75
N GLU A 36 -6.62 -6.60 11.58
CA GLU A 36 -7.48 -6.35 10.41
C GLU A 36 -7.82 -4.88 10.29
N ASP A 37 -8.42 -4.29 11.33
CA ASP A 37 -8.81 -2.87 11.35
C ASP A 37 -7.62 -1.95 11.07
N PHE A 38 -6.45 -2.27 11.64
CA PHE A 38 -5.24 -1.49 11.46
C PHE A 38 -4.76 -1.55 10.01
N THR A 39 -4.75 -2.74 9.43
CA THR A 39 -4.32 -2.96 8.04
C THR A 39 -5.26 -2.26 7.06
N ASP A 40 -6.57 -2.37 7.27
CA ASP A 40 -7.60 -1.73 6.45
C ASP A 40 -7.45 -0.19 6.48
N ARG A 41 -7.18 0.38 7.66
CA ARG A 41 -6.92 1.83 7.81
C ARG A 41 -5.65 2.27 7.07
N ILE A 42 -4.60 1.45 7.07
CA ILE A 42 -3.38 1.73 6.29
C ILE A 42 -3.70 1.72 4.79
N SER A 43 -4.44 0.72 4.30
CA SER A 43 -4.85 0.64 2.89
C SER A 43 -5.64 1.89 2.47
N ILE A 44 -6.65 2.29 3.26
CA ILE A 44 -7.44 3.50 3.01
C ILE A 44 -6.55 4.76 3.00
N LEU A 45 -5.59 4.86 3.93
CA LEU A 45 -4.68 6.00 3.98
C LEU A 45 -3.79 6.07 2.73
N ARG A 46 -3.24 4.94 2.28
CA ARG A 46 -2.39 4.87 1.09
C ARG A 46 -3.15 5.27 -0.17
N ASP A 47 -4.41 4.85 -0.30
CA ASP A 47 -5.25 5.25 -1.42
C ASP A 47 -5.60 6.74 -1.40
N ARG A 48 -5.95 7.26 -0.22
CA ARG A 48 -6.20 8.70 -0.04
C ARG A 48 -4.98 9.54 -0.41
N LEU A 49 -3.79 9.13 0.02
CA LEU A 49 -2.55 9.85 -0.26
C LEU A 49 -2.11 9.70 -1.72
N GLY A 50 -2.32 8.54 -2.33
CA GLY A 50 -2.04 8.32 -3.75
C GLY A 50 -2.91 9.19 -4.67
N GLY A 51 -4.19 9.35 -4.31
CA GLY A 51 -5.13 10.27 -4.96
C GLY A 51 -5.79 9.73 -6.23
N CYS A 52 -5.65 8.44 -6.55
CA CYS A 52 -6.12 7.83 -7.79
C CYS A 52 -6.92 6.54 -7.54
N GLY A 53 -8.03 6.64 -6.82
CA GLY A 53 -8.95 5.53 -6.58
C GLY A 53 -8.43 4.47 -5.61
N VAL A 54 -9.10 3.32 -5.57
CA VAL A 54 -8.75 2.18 -4.70
C VAL A 54 -7.65 1.36 -5.38
N LYS A 55 -6.50 1.27 -4.74
CA LYS A 55 -5.32 0.53 -5.22
C LYS A 55 -4.65 -0.29 -4.10
N ASP A 56 -5.12 -0.18 -2.87
CA ASP A 56 -4.81 -1.08 -1.77
C ASP A 56 -6.09 -1.54 -1.11
N GLU A 57 -6.09 -2.80 -0.74
CA GLU A 57 -7.23 -3.41 -0.07
C GLU A 57 -6.81 -3.99 1.28
N GLY A 58 -7.79 -4.12 2.16
CA GLY A 58 -7.66 -4.74 3.47
C GLY A 58 -7.26 -6.21 3.44
N LEU A 59 -7.06 -6.82 4.61
CA LEU A 59 -6.75 -8.27 4.72
C LEU A 59 -7.96 -9.15 4.34
N THR A 60 -9.15 -8.59 4.42
CA THR A 60 -10.39 -9.21 4.02
C THR A 60 -11.13 -8.27 3.07
N VAL A 61 -11.63 -8.79 1.96
CA VAL A 61 -12.50 -8.06 1.04
C VAL A 61 -13.88 -8.72 0.99
N PRO A 62 -14.96 -7.98 0.66
CA PRO A 62 -16.23 -8.58 0.28
C PRO A 62 -16.01 -9.72 -0.71
N ARG A 63 -16.80 -10.80 -0.58
CA ARG A 63 -16.54 -12.04 -1.33
C ARG A 63 -16.58 -11.80 -2.85
N GLU A 64 -17.33 -10.79 -3.29
CA GLU A 64 -17.45 -10.38 -4.68
C GLU A 64 -16.17 -9.75 -5.24
N LEU A 65 -15.30 -9.20 -4.37
CA LEU A 65 -14.05 -8.54 -4.73
C LEU A 65 -12.81 -9.41 -4.49
N GLY A 66 -12.95 -10.52 -3.78
CA GLY A 66 -11.83 -11.43 -3.53
C GLY A 66 -11.53 -12.34 -4.70
N ALA A 67 -10.36 -13.00 -4.67
CA ALA A 67 -9.90 -13.85 -5.76
C ALA A 67 -10.98 -14.86 -6.19
N GLU A 68 -11.26 -14.85 -7.50
CA GLU A 68 -12.30 -15.65 -8.17
C GLU A 68 -13.74 -15.46 -7.64
N GLY A 69 -14.03 -14.41 -6.87
CA GLY A 69 -15.33 -14.20 -6.22
C GLY A 69 -15.66 -15.24 -5.15
N ARG A 70 -14.66 -16.01 -4.68
CA ARG A 70 -14.84 -17.20 -3.86
C ARG A 70 -14.21 -17.08 -2.47
N ILE A 71 -13.12 -16.33 -2.37
CA ILE A 71 -12.27 -16.23 -1.18
C ILE A 71 -12.40 -14.82 -0.62
N ARG A 72 -12.53 -14.69 0.71
CA ARG A 72 -12.56 -13.37 1.37
C ARG A 72 -11.17 -12.85 1.76
N GLY A 73 -10.20 -13.75 1.89
CA GLY A 73 -8.83 -13.40 2.25
C GLY A 73 -8.10 -12.75 1.09
N ASN A 74 -7.49 -11.60 1.34
CA ASN A 74 -6.81 -10.80 0.35
C ASN A 74 -5.31 -10.72 0.63
N ILE A 75 -4.67 -11.90 0.65
CA ILE A 75 -3.23 -12.00 0.90
C ILE A 75 -2.45 -11.41 -0.28
N LEU A 76 -2.98 -11.52 -1.51
CA LEU A 76 -2.44 -10.86 -2.70
C LEU A 76 -3.46 -9.84 -3.20
N SER A 77 -3.24 -8.55 -2.95
CA SER A 77 -4.14 -7.50 -3.45
C SER A 77 -3.96 -7.32 -4.95
N GLY A 78 -5.04 -7.58 -5.69
CA GLY A 78 -5.08 -7.45 -7.13
C GLY A 78 -6.49 -7.10 -7.58
N ASP A 79 -6.61 -6.61 -8.81
CA ASP A 79 -7.91 -6.31 -9.40
C ASP A 79 -8.71 -7.59 -9.71
N MET A 80 -9.90 -7.45 -10.31
CA MET A 80 -10.74 -8.59 -10.69
C MET A 80 -10.06 -9.59 -11.66
N HIS A 81 -8.90 -9.23 -12.23
CA HIS A 81 -8.07 -10.08 -13.09
C HIS A 81 -6.82 -10.61 -12.37
N SER A 82 -6.73 -10.42 -11.04
CA SER A 82 -5.55 -10.75 -10.23
C SER A 82 -4.28 -10.03 -10.67
N LEU A 83 -4.42 -8.86 -11.30
CA LEU A 83 -3.29 -7.99 -11.63
C LEU A 83 -3.00 -7.06 -10.46
N SER A 84 -1.73 -6.88 -10.14
CA SER A 84 -1.31 -5.95 -9.09
C SER A 84 -1.63 -4.51 -9.48
N TYR A 85 -2.11 -3.72 -8.52
CA TYR A 85 -2.39 -2.31 -8.74
C TYR A 85 -1.08 -1.53 -8.93
N ALA A 86 -0.84 -1.10 -10.17
CA ALA A 86 0.33 -0.29 -10.48
C ALA A 86 0.21 1.12 -9.87
N ARG A 87 1.30 1.58 -9.25
CA ARG A 87 1.45 2.96 -8.80
C ARG A 87 2.49 3.70 -9.63
N THR A 88 2.17 4.94 -9.98
CA THR A 88 3.13 5.86 -10.60
C THR A 88 4.14 6.32 -9.56
N PRO A 89 5.35 6.76 -9.97
CA PRO A 89 6.32 7.30 -9.01
C PRO A 89 5.79 8.50 -8.22
N ALA A 90 4.92 9.34 -8.81
CA ALA A 90 4.29 10.45 -8.09
C ALA A 90 3.36 9.95 -6.97
N GLU A 91 2.51 8.96 -7.26
CA GLU A 91 1.62 8.35 -6.27
C GLU A 91 2.43 7.73 -5.12
N ILE A 92 3.54 7.04 -5.42
CA ILE A 92 4.43 6.49 -4.39
C ILE A 92 5.02 7.61 -3.54
N LEU A 93 5.52 8.69 -4.14
CA LEU A 93 6.10 9.83 -3.42
C LEU A 93 5.08 10.51 -2.49
N ARG A 94 3.84 10.71 -2.94
CA ARG A 94 2.75 11.25 -2.11
C ARG A 94 2.50 10.41 -0.86
N ILE A 95 2.52 9.08 -1.01
CA ILE A 95 2.32 8.12 0.07
C ILE A 95 3.51 8.16 1.05
N VAL A 96 4.74 8.01 0.57
CA VAL A 96 5.92 7.93 1.45
C VAL A 96 6.26 9.26 2.11
N TYR A 97 5.89 10.40 1.51
CA TYR A 97 5.96 11.71 2.16
C TYR A 97 4.82 11.93 3.15
N GLY A 98 3.72 11.17 3.07
CA GLY A 98 2.57 11.31 3.98
C GLY A 98 1.79 12.61 3.81
N THR A 99 2.09 13.42 2.79
CA THR A 99 1.51 14.75 2.56
C THR A 99 0.41 14.74 1.51
N GLY A 100 0.30 13.65 0.73
CA GLY A 100 -0.57 13.61 -0.44
C GLY A 100 -0.04 14.42 -1.63
N SER A 101 1.19 14.93 -1.56
CA SER A 101 1.85 15.67 -2.64
C SER A 101 3.26 15.15 -2.88
N GLU A 102 3.59 14.83 -4.13
CA GLU A 102 4.93 14.39 -4.55
C GLU A 102 5.97 15.53 -4.46
N ARG A 103 5.52 16.76 -4.21
CA ARG A 103 6.33 17.99 -4.16
C ARG A 103 6.60 18.47 -2.74
N VAL A 104 5.90 17.92 -1.75
CA VAL A 104 6.03 18.34 -0.35
C VAL A 104 6.59 17.16 0.45
N PRO A 105 7.90 17.17 0.76
CA PRO A 105 8.52 16.19 1.63
C PRO A 105 7.89 16.15 3.03
N GLY A 106 8.01 14.99 3.68
CA GLY A 106 7.41 14.76 4.99
C GLY A 106 7.54 13.29 5.39
N GLY A 107 6.78 12.86 6.39
CA GLY A 107 6.59 11.45 6.72
C GLY A 107 7.90 10.66 6.84
N PHE A 108 8.04 9.60 6.05
CA PHE A 108 9.23 8.74 6.04
C PHE A 108 10.46 9.41 5.44
N PHE A 109 10.27 10.44 4.59
CA PHE A 109 11.36 11.20 3.97
C PHE A 109 11.16 12.70 4.22
N PRO A 110 11.42 13.21 5.45
CA PRO A 110 11.21 14.62 5.79
C PRO A 110 11.99 15.61 4.93
N LYS A 111 13.11 15.16 4.35
CA LYS A 111 13.99 15.96 3.46
C LYS A 111 13.82 15.62 1.97
N GLY A 112 12.88 14.74 1.64
CA GLY A 112 12.62 14.27 0.28
C GLY A 112 13.54 13.12 -0.14
N GLY A 113 13.12 12.40 -1.18
CA GLY A 113 13.91 11.34 -1.79
C GLY A 113 15.10 11.89 -2.56
N ASN A 114 16.24 11.19 -2.48
CA ASN A 114 17.49 11.65 -3.10
C ASN A 114 17.69 11.19 -4.56
N GLY A 115 16.77 10.39 -5.09
CA GLY A 115 16.84 9.88 -6.47
C GLY A 115 16.43 10.90 -7.52
N LYS A 116 16.82 10.66 -8.78
CA LYS A 116 16.52 11.55 -9.93
C LYS A 116 15.03 11.89 -10.04
N ILE A 117 14.15 10.89 -9.86
CA ILE A 117 12.70 11.07 -9.95
C ILE A 117 12.17 11.95 -8.82
N ALA A 118 12.55 11.67 -7.57
CA ALA A 118 12.10 12.47 -6.42
C ALA A 118 12.58 13.93 -6.55
N ARG A 119 13.87 14.12 -6.88
CA ARG A 119 14.44 15.45 -7.09
C ARG A 119 13.75 16.23 -8.22
N SER A 120 13.33 15.59 -9.31
CA SER A 120 12.60 16.28 -10.38
C SER A 120 11.26 16.87 -9.93
N TYR A 121 10.63 16.34 -8.88
CA TYR A 121 9.40 16.95 -8.34
C TYR A 121 9.68 18.10 -7.35
N LEU A 122 10.86 18.11 -6.72
CA LEU A 122 11.25 19.08 -5.69
C LEU A 122 11.96 20.33 -6.25
N GLN A 123 12.60 20.20 -7.41
CA GLN A 123 13.47 21.24 -7.98
C GLN A 123 12.74 22.28 -8.85
N HIS A 124 11.41 22.19 -8.99
CA HIS A 124 10.63 23.15 -9.76
C HIS A 124 9.87 24.12 -8.84
N HIS A 125 10.60 25.09 -8.31
CA HIS A 125 10.08 26.37 -7.79
C HIS A 125 10.95 27.51 -8.33
#